data_AF-A0A8C3NQA5-F1
#
_entry.id   AF-A0A8C3NQA5-F1
#
_cell.length_a   1.000
_cell.length_b   1.000
_cell.length_c   1.000
_cell.angle_alpha   90.00
_cell.angle_beta   90.00
_cell.angle_gamma   90.00
#
_symmetry.space_group_name_H-M   'P 1'
#
loop_
_entity.id
_entity.type
_entity.pdbx_description
1 polymer ?
#
loop_
_entity_poly.entity_id
_entity_poly.type
_entity_poly.pdbx_seq_one_letter_code
_entity_poly.pdbx_strand_id
1 'polypeptide(L)'
;MRSRCFPRWEVRLGRQLCCGSSWPSVGNGTLTTHVLNTASGLPAAGLVVRLAQLQEPGPQWTERTDADGRCQPLLAPGQAKSGTYKLHFETAEYWQGQGQTSFYPFVEVVFTITDPAQKLHVPLLISPYSYTTYRGS
;
A
#
# COMPACT_ATOMS: atom_id res chain seq x y z
N MET A 1 -0.74 32.99 -50.64
CA MET A 1 0.27 32.69 -49.61
C MET A 1 -0.01 33.51 -48.37
N ARG A 2 -0.13 32.84 -47.20
CA ARG A 2 -0.27 33.48 -45.89
C ARG A 2 1.13 33.76 -45.32
N SER A 3 1.39 34.98 -44.85
CA SER A 3 2.49 35.23 -43.91
C SER A 3 1.99 36.21 -42.85
N ARG A 4 1.98 35.69 -41.62
CA ARG A 4 1.51 36.30 -40.37
C ARG A 4 2.53 37.32 -39.87
N CYS A 5 2.09 38.33 -39.13
CA CYS A 5 2.76 38.82 -37.93
C CYS A 5 1.87 39.86 -37.22
N PHE A 6 1.55 39.62 -35.94
CA PHE A 6 1.35 40.54 -34.81
C PHE A 6 0.74 39.71 -33.64
N PRO A 7 0.83 40.10 -32.35
CA PRO A 7 1.58 41.22 -31.75
C PRO A 7 2.45 40.82 -30.53
N ARG A 8 3.29 41.78 -30.16
CA ARG A 8 4.01 41.94 -28.89
C ARG A 8 3.01 42.27 -27.77
N TRP A 9 3.00 41.52 -26.67
CA TRP A 9 2.23 41.88 -25.47
C TRP A 9 3.10 41.83 -24.23
N GLU A 10 3.09 42.97 -23.53
CA GLU A 10 3.80 43.26 -22.29
C GLU A 10 3.25 42.50 -21.09
N VAL A 11 4.17 42.30 -20.15
CA VAL A 11 3.96 41.78 -18.81
C VAL A 11 3.04 42.71 -18.01
N ARG A 12 1.93 42.18 -17.49
CA ARG A 12 1.24 42.76 -16.32
C ARG A 12 1.17 41.71 -15.22
N LEU A 13 1.86 42.01 -14.12
CA LEU A 13 1.74 41.35 -12.82
C LEU A 13 0.31 41.51 -12.31
N GLY A 14 -0.50 40.45 -12.42
CA GLY A 14 -1.79 40.32 -11.77
C GLY A 14 -1.65 39.39 -10.56
N ARG A 15 -1.88 39.93 -9.36
CA ARG A 15 -2.12 39.15 -8.14
C ARG A 15 -3.36 38.28 -8.35
N GLN A 16 -3.18 36.98 -8.52
CA GLN A 16 -4.28 36.02 -8.50
C GLN A 16 -4.43 35.47 -7.08
N LEU A 17 -5.46 35.91 -6.37
CA LEU A 17 -6.04 35.20 -5.25
C LEU A 17 -6.65 33.89 -5.81
N CYS A 18 -6.01 32.75 -5.56
CA CYS A 18 -6.58 31.43 -5.86
C CYS A 18 -7.10 30.81 -4.56
N CYS A 19 -8.41 30.93 -4.35
CA CYS A 19 -9.17 30.03 -3.49
C CYS A 19 -9.40 28.71 -4.25
N GLY A 20 -9.13 27.57 -3.60
CA GLY A 20 -9.74 26.27 -3.93
C GLY A 20 -9.21 25.54 -5.16
N SER A 21 -8.12 24.78 -5.00
CA SER A 21 -8.01 23.43 -5.56
C SER A 21 -6.86 22.70 -4.86
N SER A 22 -7.20 21.92 -3.84
CA SER A 22 -6.26 20.93 -3.31
C SER A 22 -6.04 19.89 -4.40
N TRP A 23 -4.95 20.03 -5.14
CA TRP A 23 -4.42 18.91 -5.92
C TRP A 23 -4.25 17.74 -4.95
N PRO A 24 -4.75 16.52 -5.26
CA PRO A 24 -4.46 15.37 -4.41
C PRO A 24 -2.94 15.27 -4.33
N SER A 25 -2.40 15.50 -3.14
CA SER A 25 -0.96 15.40 -2.90
C SER A 25 -0.55 13.98 -3.22
N VAL A 26 0.18 13.81 -4.32
CA VAL A 26 0.84 12.55 -4.66
C VAL A 26 1.87 12.31 -3.58
N GLY A 27 1.54 11.43 -2.64
CA GLY A 27 2.40 11.14 -1.50
C GLY A 27 3.51 10.18 -1.89
N ASN A 28 4.75 10.52 -1.58
CA ASN A 28 5.90 9.62 -1.72
C ASN A 28 6.01 8.62 -0.55
N GLY A 29 4.93 8.42 0.21
CA GLY A 29 4.87 7.42 1.26
C GLY A 29 5.00 6.02 0.69
N THR A 30 5.45 5.10 1.54
CA THR A 30 5.60 3.69 1.19
C THR A 30 4.72 2.85 2.10
N LEU A 31 4.14 1.78 1.55
CA LEU A 31 3.47 0.74 2.33
C LEU A 31 4.28 -0.55 2.20
N THR A 32 4.70 -1.08 3.33
CA THR A 32 5.47 -2.32 3.42
C THR A 32 4.82 -3.29 4.40
N THR A 33 5.04 -4.58 4.18
CA THR A 33 4.69 -5.63 5.13
C THR A 33 5.87 -6.56 5.35
N HIS A 34 5.84 -7.27 6.48
CA HIS A 34 6.79 -8.30 6.84
C HIS A 34 6.01 -9.36 7.60
N VAL A 35 6.09 -10.60 7.14
CA VAL A 35 5.36 -11.73 7.69
C VAL A 35 6.33 -12.69 8.35
N LEU A 36 6.12 -12.94 9.64
CA LEU A 36 6.96 -13.81 10.47
C LEU A 36 6.16 -15.02 10.92
N ASN A 37 6.71 -16.21 10.72
CA ASN A 37 6.20 -17.43 11.31
C ASN A 37 6.74 -17.56 12.73
N THR A 38 5.89 -17.33 13.72
CA THR A 38 6.28 -17.38 15.14
C THR A 38 6.38 -18.80 15.69
N ALA A 39 5.86 -19.81 14.97
CA ALA A 39 6.01 -21.21 15.37
C ALA A 39 7.42 -21.75 15.07
N SER A 40 8.04 -21.31 13.97
CA SER A 40 9.40 -21.69 13.59
C SER A 40 10.46 -20.63 13.92
N GLY A 41 10.05 -19.37 14.15
CA GLY A 41 10.96 -18.24 14.31
C GLY A 41 11.57 -17.75 13.00
N LEU A 42 11.04 -18.16 11.84
CA LEU A 42 11.56 -17.82 10.52
C LEU A 42 10.61 -16.87 9.76
N PRO A 43 11.10 -16.17 8.72
CA PRO A 43 10.21 -15.45 7.81
C PRO A 43 9.22 -16.36 7.10
N ALA A 44 7.99 -15.87 6.91
CA ALA A 44 6.97 -16.58 6.14
C ALA A 44 7.14 -16.26 4.66
N ALA A 45 8.10 -16.91 4.01
CA ALA A 45 8.39 -16.74 2.58
C ALA A 45 7.30 -17.37 1.69
N GLY A 46 7.05 -16.76 0.52
CA GLY A 46 6.11 -17.24 -0.49
C GLY A 46 4.62 -17.05 -0.17
N LEU A 47 4.28 -16.41 0.95
CA LEU A 47 2.91 -16.13 1.36
C LEU A 47 2.29 -15.06 0.43
N VAL A 48 1.10 -15.35 -0.11
CA VAL A 48 0.39 -14.41 -0.99
C VAL A 48 -0.26 -13.30 -0.17
N VAL A 49 -0.01 -12.06 -0.58
CA VAL A 49 -0.55 -10.84 0.03
C VAL A 49 -1.28 -10.03 -1.04
N ARG A 50 -2.52 -9.64 -0.76
CA ARG A 50 -3.28 -8.71 -1.60
C ARG A 50 -3.54 -7.41 -0.88
N LEU A 51 -3.30 -6.29 -1.54
CA LEU A 51 -3.67 -4.96 -1.07
C LEU A 51 -4.88 -4.47 -1.86
N ALA A 52 -5.85 -3.87 -1.19
CA ALA A 52 -6.96 -3.17 -1.84
C ALA A 52 -7.21 -1.83 -1.15
N GLN A 53 -7.53 -0.79 -1.91
CA GLN A 53 -8.16 0.41 -1.36
C GLN A 53 -9.68 0.18 -1.32
N LEU A 54 -10.30 0.37 -0.16
CA LEU A 54 -11.74 0.16 0.05
C LEU A 54 -12.54 1.37 -0.46
N GLN A 55 -12.65 1.46 -1.77
CA GLN A 55 -13.50 2.40 -2.51
C GLN A 55 -14.06 1.70 -3.76
N GLU A 56 -15.12 2.23 -4.37
CA GLU A 56 -15.80 1.63 -5.52
C GLU A 56 -15.68 2.55 -6.76
N PRO A 57 -14.95 2.17 -7.83
CA PRO A 57 -13.95 1.09 -7.88
C PRO A 57 -12.63 1.49 -7.20
N GLY A 58 -11.97 0.51 -6.57
CA GLY A 58 -10.73 0.69 -5.83
C GLY A 58 -9.59 -0.11 -6.44
N PRO A 59 -8.36 0.44 -6.49
CA PRO A 59 -7.20 -0.29 -6.97
C PRO A 59 -6.87 -1.49 -6.07
N GLN A 60 -6.34 -2.54 -6.70
CA GLN A 60 -5.91 -3.78 -6.06
C GLN A 60 -4.52 -4.18 -6.55
N TRP A 61 -3.73 -4.78 -5.66
CA TRP A 61 -2.39 -5.28 -5.92
C TRP A 61 -2.25 -6.67 -5.31
N THR A 62 -1.49 -7.56 -5.94
CA THR A 62 -1.20 -8.91 -5.45
C THR A 62 0.29 -9.16 -5.53
N GLU A 63 0.88 -9.61 -4.44
CA GLU A 63 2.31 -9.93 -4.32
C GLU A 63 2.51 -11.21 -3.51
N ARG A 64 3.75 -11.70 -3.50
CA ARG A 64 4.20 -12.77 -2.60
C ARG A 64 5.34 -12.26 -1.72
N THR A 65 5.40 -12.74 -0.49
CA THR A 65 6.53 -12.45 0.38
C THR A 65 7.82 -13.07 -0.16
N ASP A 66 8.91 -12.33 -0.09
CA ASP A 66 10.25 -12.80 -0.47
C ASP A 66 10.85 -13.76 0.57
N ALA A 67 12.13 -14.15 0.39
CA ALA A 67 12.83 -15.05 1.30
C ALA A 67 12.95 -14.48 2.73
N ASP A 68 12.91 -13.17 2.89
CA ASP A 68 12.92 -12.47 4.18
C ASP A 68 11.48 -12.19 4.68
N GLY A 69 10.46 -12.77 4.06
CA GLY A 69 9.06 -12.63 4.46
C GLY A 69 8.46 -11.27 4.14
N ARG A 70 9.06 -10.47 3.25
CA ARG A 70 8.66 -9.07 3.00
C ARG A 70 7.98 -8.91 1.64
N CYS A 71 7.16 -7.87 1.53
CA CYS A 71 6.78 -7.29 0.24
C CYS A 71 7.23 -5.81 0.24
N GLN A 72 8.16 -5.45 -0.66
CA GLN A 72 8.73 -4.11 -0.71
C GLN A 72 8.77 -3.53 -2.12
N PRO A 73 8.20 -2.32 -2.32
CA PRO A 73 7.01 -1.75 -1.67
C PRO A 73 5.71 -2.22 -2.33
N LEU A 74 4.64 -2.44 -1.55
CA LEU A 74 3.31 -2.85 -2.06
C LEU A 74 2.61 -1.75 -2.87
N LEU A 75 3.04 -0.49 -2.69
CA LEU A 75 2.60 0.65 -3.47
C LEU A 75 3.83 1.30 -4.09
N ALA A 76 3.78 1.59 -5.39
CA ALA A 76 4.82 2.37 -6.03
C ALA A 76 4.81 3.81 -5.47
N PRO A 77 5.96 4.53 -5.49
CA PRO A 77 6.01 5.93 -5.09
C PRO A 77 4.92 6.75 -5.80
N GLY A 78 4.17 7.54 -5.03
CA GLY A 78 3.06 8.35 -5.55
C GLY A 78 1.72 7.63 -5.70
N GLN A 79 1.63 6.31 -5.44
CA GLN A 79 0.35 5.59 -5.46
C GLN A 79 -0.40 5.65 -4.13
N ALA A 80 0.28 5.99 -3.04
CA ALA A 80 -0.35 6.17 -1.75
C ALA A 80 -1.36 7.34 -1.81
N LYS A 81 -2.58 7.08 -1.35
CA LYS A 81 -3.64 8.07 -1.19
C LYS A 81 -4.21 7.96 0.21
N SER A 82 -4.86 9.01 0.66
CA SER A 82 -5.62 8.92 1.90
C SER A 82 -6.84 8.03 1.67
N GLY A 83 -7.21 7.28 2.69
CA GLY A 83 -8.36 6.39 2.65
C GLY A 83 -8.14 5.10 3.41
N THR A 84 -9.16 4.23 3.34
CA THR A 84 -9.13 2.92 3.99
C THR A 84 -8.58 1.88 3.03
N TYR A 85 -7.63 1.09 3.52
CA TYR A 85 -6.99 0.00 2.81
C TYR A 85 -7.19 -1.32 3.54
N LYS A 86 -7.01 -2.41 2.81
CA LYS A 86 -7.09 -3.78 3.32
C LYS A 86 -5.91 -4.59 2.79
N LEU A 87 -5.16 -5.19 3.70
CA LEU A 87 -4.23 -6.27 3.40
C LEU A 87 -4.93 -7.61 3.64
N HIS A 88 -4.86 -8.51 2.67
CA HIS A 88 -5.38 -9.86 2.73
C HIS A 88 -4.22 -10.84 2.60
N PHE A 89 -4.04 -11.70 3.60
CA PHE A 89 -2.95 -12.67 3.70
C PHE A 89 -3.51 -14.09 3.56
N GLU A 90 -3.06 -14.84 2.57
CA GLU A 90 -3.51 -16.21 2.28
C GLU A 90 -2.87 -17.22 3.23
N THR A 91 -3.24 -17.16 4.52
CA THR A 91 -2.58 -17.96 5.57
C THR A 91 -2.85 -19.45 5.44
N ALA A 92 -4.03 -19.89 5.01
CA ALA A 92 -4.30 -21.31 4.85
C ALA A 92 -3.43 -21.95 3.75
N GLU A 93 -3.30 -21.30 2.59
CA GLU A 93 -2.43 -21.77 1.50
C GLU A 93 -0.97 -21.87 1.98
N TYR A 94 -0.49 -20.86 2.71
CA TYR A 94 0.85 -20.87 3.31
C TYR A 94 1.06 -22.08 4.24
N TRP A 95 0.17 -22.30 5.20
CA TRP A 95 0.31 -23.40 6.17
C TRP A 95 0.15 -24.77 5.51
N GLN A 96 -0.74 -24.89 4.52
CA GLN A 96 -0.89 -26.11 3.73
C GLN A 96 0.41 -26.46 3.01
N GLY A 97 1.11 -25.48 2.43
CA GLY A 97 2.43 -25.66 1.83
C GLY A 97 3.51 -26.11 2.81
N GLN A 98 3.31 -25.88 4.11
CA GLN A 98 4.16 -26.35 5.20
C GLN A 98 3.70 -27.68 5.82
N GLY A 99 2.68 -28.34 5.24
CA GLY A 99 2.12 -29.59 5.77
C GLY A 99 1.31 -29.41 7.06
N GLN A 100 0.80 -28.21 7.34
CA GLN A 100 0.03 -27.89 8.52
C GLN A 100 -1.36 -27.34 8.15
N THR A 101 -2.29 -27.40 9.08
CA THR A 101 -3.58 -26.70 8.97
C THR A 101 -3.48 -25.31 9.57
N SER A 102 -4.27 -24.38 9.05
CA SER A 102 -4.47 -23.06 9.65
C SER A 102 -5.86 -23.01 10.26
N PHE A 103 -5.98 -22.46 11.47
CA PHE A 103 -7.29 -22.10 12.02
C PHE A 103 -7.93 -20.94 11.24
N TYR A 104 -7.09 -20.06 10.67
CA TYR A 104 -7.52 -18.91 9.89
C TYR A 104 -7.46 -19.24 8.39
N PRO A 105 -8.58 -19.25 7.66
CA PRO A 105 -8.57 -19.49 6.21
C PRO A 105 -7.74 -18.43 5.48
N PHE A 106 -7.81 -17.20 5.95
CA PHE A 106 -6.99 -16.05 5.57
C PHE A 106 -7.00 -15.06 6.74
N VAL A 107 -6.14 -14.05 6.69
CA VAL A 107 -6.16 -12.92 7.63
C VAL A 107 -6.33 -11.62 6.86
N GLU A 108 -7.23 -10.75 7.33
CA GLU A 108 -7.38 -9.40 6.78
C GLU A 108 -7.02 -8.34 7.82
N VAL A 109 -6.23 -7.36 7.42
CA VAL A 109 -5.88 -6.18 8.22
C VAL A 109 -6.39 -4.94 7.50
N VAL A 110 -7.39 -4.30 8.09
CA VAL A 110 -7.99 -3.06 7.57
C VAL A 110 -7.44 -1.87 8.34
N PHE A 111 -6.97 -0.84 7.63
CA PHE A 111 -6.36 0.34 8.23
C PHE A 111 -6.57 1.59 7.37
N THR A 112 -6.35 2.76 7.96
CA THR A 112 -6.50 4.05 7.29
C THR A 112 -5.14 4.70 7.07
N ILE A 113 -4.91 5.17 5.85
CA ILE A 113 -3.82 6.10 5.54
C ILE A 113 -4.39 7.52 5.62
N THR A 114 -3.89 8.32 6.56
CA THR A 114 -4.29 9.73 6.70
C THR A 114 -3.32 10.67 6.00
N ASP A 115 -2.03 10.36 6.07
CA ASP A 115 -0.94 11.12 5.44
C ASP A 115 -0.24 10.25 4.39
N PRO A 116 -0.51 10.47 3.09
CA PRO A 116 0.09 9.69 2.01
C PRO A 116 1.60 9.84 1.86
N ALA A 117 2.23 10.81 2.54
CA ALA A 117 3.67 10.99 2.52
C ALA A 117 4.41 10.12 3.55
N GLN A 118 3.68 9.49 4.49
CA GLN A 118 4.29 8.67 5.54
C GLN A 118 4.73 7.30 5.03
N LYS A 119 5.81 6.80 5.63
CA LYS A 119 6.16 5.38 5.57
C LYS A 119 5.24 4.63 6.53
N LEU A 120 4.61 3.57 6.03
CA LEU A 120 3.75 2.70 6.80
C LEU A 120 4.27 1.28 6.72
N HIS A 121 4.40 0.67 7.89
CA HIS A 121 4.75 -0.73 8.02
C HIS A 121 3.63 -1.47 8.75
N VAL A 122 3.05 -2.48 8.12
CA VAL A 122 1.98 -3.31 8.69
C VAL A 122 2.42 -4.77 8.65
N PRO A 123 3.17 -5.25 9.66
CA PRO A 123 3.61 -6.63 9.72
C PRO A 123 2.49 -7.58 10.15
N LEU A 124 2.71 -8.86 9.90
CA LEU A 124 1.86 -9.94 10.41
C LEU A 124 2.73 -11.03 11.04
N LEU A 125 2.51 -11.33 12.30
CA LEU A 125 3.13 -12.44 13.00
C LEU A 125 2.10 -13.57 13.05
N ILE A 126 2.44 -14.74 12.52
CA ILE A 126 1.50 -15.86 12.37
C ILE A 126 2.00 -17.13 13.06
N SER A 127 1.07 -17.84 13.68
CA SER A 127 1.14 -19.25 13.99
C SER A 127 -0.11 -19.95 13.42
N PRO A 128 -0.19 -21.28 13.42
CA PRO A 128 -1.40 -21.98 12.95
C PRO A 128 -2.69 -21.58 13.69
N TYR A 129 -2.58 -21.12 14.94
CA TYR A 129 -3.73 -20.83 15.83
C TYR A 129 -3.73 -19.42 16.44
N SER A 130 -2.75 -18.58 16.12
CA SER A 130 -2.73 -17.16 16.53
C SER A 130 -2.16 -16.28 15.44
N TYR A 131 -2.52 -15.00 15.45
CA TYR A 131 -1.77 -13.99 14.72
C TYR A 131 -1.74 -12.67 15.50
N THR A 132 -0.82 -11.79 15.15
CA THR A 132 -0.74 -10.44 15.70
C THR A 132 -0.26 -9.47 14.62
N THR A 133 -0.79 -8.26 14.64
CA THR A 133 -0.37 -7.15 13.78
C THR A 133 -0.27 -5.87 14.60
N TYR A 134 0.43 -4.88 14.08
CA TYR A 134 0.58 -3.55 14.68
C TYR A 134 0.97 -2.53 13.60
N ARG A 135 0.99 -1.24 13.93
CA ARG A 135 1.58 -0.20 13.06
C ARG A 135 3.06 -0.03 13.41
N GLY A 136 3.95 -0.42 12.51
CA GLY A 136 5.38 -0.14 12.61
C GLY A 136 5.74 1.28 12.13
N SER A 137 6.92 1.74 12.54
CA SER A 137 7.55 3.00 12.13
C SER A 137 8.38 2.87 10.85
#